data_AF-A0A812RAB9-F1
#
_entry.id   AF-A0A812RAB9-F1
#
_cell.length_a   1.000
_cell.length_b   1.000
_cell.length_c   1.000
_cell.angle_alpha   90.00
_cell.angle_beta   90.00
_cell.angle_gamma   90.00
#
_symmetry.space_group_name_H-M   'P 1'
#
loop_
_entity.id
_entity.type
_entity.pdbx_description
1 polymer ?
#
loop_
_entity_poly.entity_id
_entity_poly.type
_entity_poly.pdbx_seq_one_letter_code
_entity_poly.pdbx_strand_id
1 'polypeptide(L)'
;MALPLPPLCGDHESFEACSHSCCGWCNSTNQCITSLAFLRRCSDYVQTESMKDACFKWQTDFWASMKWILHGLLWLGLGLLGLSFLFWFFTGFAWACVWGRNQILEARRAAARRRREAASRVVLGCVRSCSAAASALRVRRVWKDV
;
A
#
# COMPACT_ATOMS: atom_id res chain seq x y z
N MET A 1 -1.57 -9.61 22.74
CA MET A 1 -0.89 -9.15 23.97
C MET A 1 -1.67 -7.99 24.50
N ALA A 2 -2.34 -8.14 25.64
CA ALA A 2 -3.11 -7.06 26.26
C ALA A 2 -2.13 -6.03 26.83
N LEU A 3 -2.35 -4.75 26.53
CA LEU A 3 -1.66 -3.66 27.24
C LEU A 3 -1.95 -3.80 28.74
N PRO A 4 -0.96 -3.65 29.64
CA PRO A 4 -1.23 -3.59 31.05
C PRO A 4 -2.08 -2.34 31.31
N LEU A 5 -3.39 -2.55 31.51
CA LEU A 5 -4.32 -1.51 31.89
C LEU A 5 -3.83 -0.88 33.20
N PRO A 6 -4.06 0.43 33.41
CA PRO A 6 -3.78 1.03 34.71
C PRO A 6 -4.57 0.27 35.78
N PRO A 7 -3.96 -0.04 36.94
CA PRO A 7 -4.66 -0.74 38.00
C PRO A 7 -5.88 0.08 38.44
N LEU A 8 -7.06 -0.54 38.43
CA LEU A 8 -8.30 0.03 38.93
C LEU A 8 -8.22 0.06 40.46
N CYS A 9 -7.67 1.15 41.00
CA CYS A 9 -7.45 1.28 42.44
C CYS A 9 -8.75 1.18 43.27
N GLY A 10 -9.90 1.54 42.69
CA GLY A 10 -11.17 1.58 43.41
C GLY A 10 -11.75 0.21 43.80
N ASP A 11 -11.23 -0.88 43.24
CA ASP A 11 -11.77 -2.24 43.48
C ASP A 11 -11.09 -2.96 44.66
N HIS A 12 -10.08 -2.34 45.29
CA HIS A 12 -9.38 -2.94 46.42
C HIS A 12 -10.12 -2.67 47.74
N GLU A 13 -10.76 -3.69 48.29
CA GLU A 13 -11.51 -3.63 49.56
C GLU A 13 -10.62 -3.63 50.81
N SER A 14 -9.32 -3.92 50.67
CA SER A 14 -8.39 -4.00 51.79
C SER A 14 -7.08 -3.25 51.56
N PHE A 15 -6.45 -2.84 52.68
CA PHE A 15 -5.14 -2.18 52.67
C PHE A 15 -4.07 -3.06 52.02
N GLU A 16 -4.04 -4.36 52.35
CA GLU A 16 -3.09 -5.32 51.76
C GLU A 16 -3.25 -5.40 50.23
N ALA A 17 -4.48 -5.54 49.74
CA ALA A 17 -4.74 -5.59 48.29
C ALA A 17 -4.31 -4.28 47.60
N CYS A 18 -4.60 -3.14 48.23
CA CYS A 18 -4.17 -1.83 47.75
C CYS A 18 -2.63 -1.69 47.74
N SER A 19 -1.94 -2.26 48.72
CA SER A 19 -0.48 -2.14 48.87
C SER A 19 0.34 -2.83 47.79
N HIS A 20 -0.26 -3.78 47.07
CA HIS A 20 0.35 -4.49 45.94
C HIS A 20 0.05 -3.85 44.57
N SER A 21 -0.63 -2.70 44.56
CA SER A 21 -1.06 -1.99 43.35
C SER A 21 -0.45 -0.58 43.28
N CYS A 22 -0.42 0.05 42.10
CA CYS A 22 0.01 1.45 41.96
C CYS A 22 -1.10 2.41 42.47
N CYS A 23 -1.41 2.32 43.75
CA CYS A 23 -2.51 3.03 44.39
C CYS A 23 -2.09 3.49 45.80
N GLY A 24 -2.81 4.45 46.36
CA GLY A 24 -2.64 4.91 47.75
C GLY A 24 -3.87 4.56 48.58
N TRP A 25 -3.67 4.23 49.85
CA TRP A 25 -4.79 3.97 50.77
C TRP A 25 -5.19 5.24 51.50
N CYS A 26 -6.50 5.51 51.56
CA CYS A 26 -7.03 6.59 52.36
C CYS A 26 -7.66 6.06 53.65
N ASN A 27 -7.09 6.46 54.78
CA ASN A 27 -7.51 5.95 56.08
C ASN A 27 -8.89 6.47 56.51
N SER A 28 -9.26 7.70 56.12
CA SER A 28 -10.54 8.30 56.52
C SER A 28 -11.75 7.69 55.81
N THR A 29 -11.57 7.16 54.61
CA THR A 29 -12.65 6.57 53.80
C THR A 29 -12.55 5.06 53.68
N ASN A 30 -11.46 4.45 54.15
CA ASN A 30 -11.14 3.03 53.93
C ASN A 30 -11.24 2.62 52.46
N GLN A 31 -10.74 3.48 51.57
CA GLN A 31 -10.75 3.26 50.14
C GLN A 31 -9.35 3.35 49.54
N CYS A 32 -9.11 2.52 48.53
CA CYS A 32 -7.92 2.57 47.72
C CYS A 32 -8.14 3.53 46.54
N ILE A 33 -7.23 4.49 46.37
CA ILE A 33 -7.39 5.63 45.47
C ILE A 33 -6.18 5.69 44.53
N THR A 34 -6.40 6.08 43.26
CA THR A 34 -5.31 6.29 42.31
C THR A 34 -4.44 7.46 42.75
N SER A 35 -3.12 7.35 42.53
CA SER A 35 -2.14 8.39 42.85
C SER A 35 -2.33 9.72 42.10
N LEU A 36 -3.27 9.80 41.14
CA LEU A 36 -3.61 11.02 40.40
C LEU A 36 -4.82 11.77 40.96
N ALA A 37 -5.66 11.16 41.81
CA ALA A 37 -6.77 11.85 42.49
C ALA A 37 -6.31 12.64 43.75
N PHE A 38 -5.03 13.05 43.74
CA PHE A 38 -4.10 12.97 44.87
C PHE A 38 -4.22 14.03 45.97
N LEU A 39 -4.99 15.10 45.79
CA LEU A 39 -4.92 16.24 46.73
C LEU A 39 -6.26 16.80 47.17
N ARG A 40 -7.38 16.32 46.61
CA ARG A 40 -8.71 16.87 46.92
C ARG A 40 -9.55 16.03 47.86
N ARG A 41 -9.26 14.74 48.02
CA ARG A 41 -10.19 13.81 48.68
C ARG A 41 -9.72 13.22 50.00
N CYS A 42 -8.41 13.15 50.25
CA CYS A 42 -7.88 12.57 51.49
C CYS A 42 -6.69 13.35 52.02
N SER A 43 -6.81 13.84 53.27
CA SER A 43 -5.72 14.43 54.04
C SER A 43 -4.79 13.37 54.62
N ASP A 44 -5.32 12.17 54.91
CA ASP A 44 -4.62 11.11 55.64
C ASP A 44 -4.34 9.93 54.71
N TYR A 45 -3.52 10.19 53.69
CA TYR A 45 -3.10 9.15 52.75
C TYR A 45 -1.86 8.41 53.27
N VAL A 46 -1.83 7.09 53.06
CA VAL A 46 -0.67 6.26 53.39
C VAL A 46 -0.11 5.69 52.10
N GLN A 47 1.19 5.92 51.88
CA GLN A 47 1.94 5.34 50.77
C GLN A 47 3.14 4.57 51.32
N THR A 48 3.14 3.24 51.16
CA THR A 48 4.24 2.37 51.58
C THR A 48 5.33 2.31 50.51
N GLU A 49 6.53 1.83 50.86
CA GLU A 49 7.58 1.56 49.86
C GLU A 49 7.14 0.49 48.85
N SER A 50 6.41 -0.54 49.29
CA SER A 50 5.87 -1.58 48.40
C SER A 50 4.93 -1.03 47.32
N MET A 51 4.12 -0.01 47.64
CA MET A 51 3.25 0.67 46.68
C MET A 51 4.07 1.43 45.61
N LYS A 52 5.20 2.03 46.02
CA LYS A 52 6.11 2.72 45.10
C LYS A 52 6.81 1.74 44.16
N ASP A 53 7.30 0.62 44.71
CA ASP A 53 7.97 -0.42 43.93
C ASP A 53 7.03 -1.09 42.92
N ALA A 54 5.79 -1.38 43.33
CA ALA A 54 4.75 -1.91 42.44
C ALA A 54 4.47 -0.94 41.28
N CYS A 55 4.42 0.36 41.56
CA CYS A 55 4.20 1.36 40.53
C CYS A 55 5.40 1.52 39.59
N PHE A 56 6.62 1.52 40.13
CA PHE A 56 7.84 1.59 39.33
C PHE A 56 7.95 0.39 38.40
N LYS A 57 7.66 -0.82 38.90
CA LYS A 57 7.64 -2.05 38.10
C LYS A 57 6.61 -1.99 36.98
N TRP A 58 5.37 -1.57 37.28
CA TRP A 58 4.33 -1.40 36.27
C TRP A 58 4.76 -0.40 35.19
N GLN A 59 5.36 0.73 35.59
CA GLN A 59 5.84 1.75 34.66
C GLN A 59 6.94 1.17 33.75
N THR A 60 7.91 0.43 34.29
CA THR A 60 8.95 -0.21 33.48
C THR A 60 8.40 -1.25 32.51
N ASP A 61 7.45 -2.07 32.95
CA ASP A 61 6.81 -3.10 32.11
C ASP A 61 5.96 -2.48 31.00
N PHE A 62 5.28 -1.36 31.30
CA PHE A 62 4.54 -0.57 30.31
C PHE A 62 5.48 -0.01 29.23
N TRP A 63 6.59 0.63 29.61
CA TRP A 63 7.55 1.17 28.65
C TRP A 63 8.24 0.08 27.82
N ALA A 64 8.57 -1.05 28.44
CA ALA A 64 9.10 -2.20 27.73
C ALA A 64 8.12 -2.70 26.68
N SER A 65 6.85 -2.87 27.04
CA SER A 65 5.78 -3.29 26.12
C SER A 65 5.56 -2.27 24.99
N MET A 66 5.54 -0.98 25.32
CA MET A 66 5.35 0.11 24.36
C MET A 66 6.48 0.14 23.32
N LYS A 67 7.73 -0.10 23.74
CA LYS A 67 8.88 -0.19 22.82
C LYS A 67 8.68 -1.28 21.76
N TRP A 68 8.22 -2.46 22.18
CA TRP A 68 7.99 -3.57 21.24
C TRP A 68 6.81 -3.32 20.31
N ILE A 69 5.72 -2.72 20.81
CA ILE A 69 4.58 -2.34 19.98
C ILE A 69 5.01 -1.31 18.93
N LEU A 70 5.73 -0.28 19.33
CA LEU A 70 6.22 0.75 18.42
C LEU A 70 7.18 0.18 17.37
N HIS A 71 8.07 -0.73 17.78
CA HIS A 71 8.97 -1.42 16.86
C HIS A 71 8.19 -2.29 15.87
N GLY A 72 7.19 -3.04 16.33
CA GLY A 72 6.31 -3.85 15.48
C GLY A 72 5.54 -3.01 14.45
N LEU A 73 4.97 -1.86 14.88
CA LEU A 73 4.30 -0.93 13.99
C LEU A 73 5.24 -0.32 12.95
N LEU A 74 6.47 0.01 13.36
CA LEU A 74 7.49 0.54 12.45
C LEU A 74 7.82 -0.48 11.35
N TRP A 75 8.06 -1.74 11.71
CA TRP A 75 8.34 -2.81 10.74
C TRP A 75 7.14 -3.11 9.85
N LEU A 76 5.93 -3.11 10.41
CA LEU A 76 4.71 -3.30 9.63
C LEU A 76 4.51 -2.17 8.62
N GLY A 77 4.76 -0.92 9.02
CA GLY A 77 4.74 0.24 8.14
C GLY A 77 5.78 0.15 7.01
N LEU A 78 7.02 -0.20 7.34
CA LEU A 78 8.09 -0.45 6.36
C LEU A 78 7.72 -1.56 5.37
N GLY A 79 7.15 -2.66 5.87
CA GLY A 79 6.67 -3.77 5.04
C GLY A 79 5.57 -3.34 4.06
N LEU A 80 4.57 -2.59 4.55
CA LEU A 80 3.50 -2.07 3.70
C LEU A 80 3.99 -1.07 2.64
N LEU A 81 4.95 -0.21 2.99
CA LEU A 81 5.59 0.70 2.03
C LEU A 81 6.36 -0.08 0.97
N GLY A 82 7.11 -1.11 1.37
CA GLY A 82 7.82 -2.00 0.44
C GLY A 82 6.87 -2.73 -0.51
N LEU A 83 5.76 -3.28 0.01
CA LEU A 83 4.73 -3.93 -0.81
C LEU A 83 4.05 -2.95 -1.77
N SER A 84 3.75 -1.74 -1.31
CA SER A 84 3.18 -0.67 -2.14
C SER A 84 4.14 -0.30 -3.28
N PHE A 85 5.43 -0.16 -2.97
CA PHE A 85 6.46 0.11 -3.97
C PHE A 85 6.55 -1.02 -5.01
N LEU A 86 6.59 -2.28 -4.57
CA LEU A 86 6.62 -3.44 -5.46
C LEU A 86 5.38 -3.47 -6.37
N PHE A 87 4.19 -3.23 -5.80
CA PHE A 87 2.95 -3.16 -6.58
C PHE A 87 3.02 -2.11 -7.69
N TRP A 88 3.43 -0.87 -7.37
CA TRP A 88 3.58 0.19 -8.35
C TRP A 88 4.67 -0.10 -9.39
N PHE A 89 5.79 -0.70 -8.95
CA PHE A 89 6.86 -1.09 -9.84
C PHE A 89 6.40 -2.14 -10.85
N PHE A 90 5.76 -3.23 -10.40
CA PHE A 90 5.29 -4.30 -11.28
C PHE A 90 4.14 -3.86 -12.18
N THR A 91 3.21 -3.05 -11.68
CA THR A 91 2.11 -2.51 -12.51
C THR A 91 2.65 -1.54 -13.56
N GLY A 92 3.60 -0.66 -13.20
CA GLY A 92 4.28 0.22 -14.14
C GLY A 92 5.09 -0.54 -15.19
N PHE A 93 5.82 -1.58 -14.77
CA PHE A 93 6.57 -2.45 -15.67
C PHE A 93 5.64 -3.19 -16.65
N ALA A 94 4.55 -3.78 -16.16
CA ALA A 94 3.56 -4.45 -16.99
C ALA A 94 2.95 -3.48 -18.02
N TRP A 95 2.63 -2.25 -17.59
CA TRP A 95 2.14 -1.21 -18.48
C TRP A 95 3.16 -0.86 -19.59
N ALA A 96 4.44 -0.70 -19.23
CA ALA A 96 5.51 -0.44 -20.18
C ALA A 96 5.65 -1.59 -21.21
N CYS A 97 5.56 -2.85 -20.76
CA CYS A 97 5.56 -4.01 -21.66
C CYS A 97 4.37 -4.00 -22.64
N VAL A 98 3.16 -3.72 -22.14
CA VAL A 98 1.96 -3.63 -22.99
C VAL A 98 2.08 -2.48 -23.98
N TRP A 99 2.55 -1.32 -23.54
CA TRP A 99 2.80 -0.17 -24.39
C TRP A 99 3.80 -0.49 -25.50
N GLY A 100 4.94 -1.09 -25.16
CA GLY A 100 5.97 -1.50 -26.12
C GLY A 100 5.44 -2.51 -27.15
N ARG A 101 4.63 -3.49 -26.69
CA ARG A 101 3.97 -4.45 -27.60
C ARG A 101 3.03 -3.75 -28.57
N ASN A 102 2.24 -2.78 -28.11
CA ASN A 102 1.33 -2.02 -28.97
C ASN A 102 2.09 -1.22 -30.02
N GLN A 103 3.19 -0.56 -29.66
CA GLN A 103 4.06 0.16 -30.60
C GLN A 103 4.60 -0.76 -31.72
N ILE A 104 5.05 -1.97 -31.37
CA ILE A 104 5.53 -2.95 -32.36
C ILE A 104 4.39 -3.41 -33.28
N LEU A 105 3.20 -3.66 -32.73
CA LEU A 105 2.04 -4.06 -33.52
C LEU A 105 1.59 -2.95 -34.48
N GLU A 106 1.60 -1.71 -34.02
CA GLU A 106 1.29 -0.54 -34.84
C GLU A 106 2.31 -0.35 -35.96
N ALA A 107 3.61 -0.48 -35.66
CA ALA A 107 4.67 -0.43 -36.65
C ALA A 107 4.50 -1.52 -37.72
N ARG A 108 4.15 -2.76 -37.33
CA ARG A 108 3.86 -3.86 -38.26
C ARG A 108 2.63 -3.57 -39.12
N ARG A 109 1.55 -3.04 -38.53
CA ARG A 109 0.33 -2.65 -39.27
C ARG A 109 0.60 -1.51 -40.25
N ALA A 110 1.42 -0.53 -39.88
CA ALA A 110 1.85 0.56 -40.76
C ALA A 110 2.70 0.03 -41.93
N ALA A 111 3.66 -0.87 -41.65
CA ALA A 111 4.47 -1.50 -42.69
C ALA A 111 3.62 -2.36 -43.65
N ALA A 112 2.64 -3.11 -43.14
CA ALA A 112 1.70 -3.88 -43.96
C ALA A 112 0.85 -2.98 -44.87
N ARG A 113 0.39 -1.82 -44.38
CA ARG A 113 -0.34 -0.82 -45.19
C ARG A 113 0.51 -0.30 -46.35
N ARG A 114 1.75 0.09 -46.09
CA ARG A 114 2.69 0.55 -47.15
C ARG A 114 2.93 -0.52 -48.22
N ARG A 115 3.05 -1.79 -47.83
CA ARG A 115 3.18 -2.91 -48.79
C ARG A 115 1.94 -3.08 -49.66
N ARG A 116 0.74 -2.94 -49.09
CA ARG A 116 -0.51 -2.99 -49.86
C ARG A 116 -0.63 -1.83 -50.85
N GLU A 117 -0.27 -0.62 -50.43
CA GLU A 117 -0.25 0.56 -51.31
C GLU A 117 0.77 0.41 -52.45
N ALA A 118 1.94 -0.16 -52.17
CA ALA A 118 2.92 -0.47 -53.21
C ALA A 118 2.38 -1.53 -54.19
N ALA A 119 1.80 -2.62 -53.68
CA ALA A 119 1.20 -3.65 -54.51
C ALA A 119 0.04 -3.12 -55.37
N SER A 120 -0.83 -2.26 -54.82
CA SER A 120 -1.94 -1.65 -55.58
C SER A 120 -1.42 -0.75 -56.70
N ARG A 121 -0.33 -0.01 -56.47
CA ARG A 121 0.32 0.80 -57.53
C ARG A 121 0.88 -0.08 -58.65
N VAL A 122 1.50 -1.21 -58.33
CA VAL A 122 2.00 -2.17 -59.33
C VAL A 122 0.84 -2.73 -60.16
N VAL A 123 -0.25 -3.17 -59.52
CA VAL A 123 -1.44 -3.69 -60.22
C VAL A 123 -2.06 -2.62 -61.12
N LEU A 124 -2.26 -1.40 -60.62
CA LEU A 124 -2.77 -0.27 -61.42
C LEU A 124 -1.84 0.05 -62.61
N GLY A 125 -0.53 -0.03 -62.42
CA GLY A 125 0.47 0.12 -63.48
C GLY A 125 0.32 -0.95 -64.57
N CYS A 126 0.26 -2.22 -64.19
CA CYS A 126 0.03 -3.34 -65.12
C CYS A 126 -1.28 -3.18 -65.89
N VAL A 127 -2.38 -2.81 -65.22
CA VAL A 127 -3.67 -2.58 -65.88
C VAL A 127 -3.58 -1.47 -66.92
N ARG A 128 -2.88 -0.36 -66.61
CA ARG A 128 -2.64 0.73 -67.58
C ARG A 128 -1.80 0.27 -68.77
N SER A 129 -0.75 -0.52 -68.54
CA SER A 129 0.08 -1.05 -69.64
C SER A 129 -0.68 -2.04 -70.52
N CYS A 130 -1.47 -2.96 -69.94
CA CYS A 130 -2.28 -3.91 -70.69
C CYS A 130 -3.38 -3.22 -71.51
N SER A 131 -4.04 -2.20 -70.96
CA SER A 131 -5.04 -1.42 -71.70
C SER A 131 -4.45 -0.63 -72.86
N ALA A 132 -3.26 -0.03 -72.68
CA ALA A 132 -2.52 0.61 -73.76
C ALA A 132 -2.11 -0.39 -74.86
N ALA A 133 -1.59 -1.56 -74.47
CA ALA A 133 -1.22 -2.63 -75.40
C ALA A 133 -2.43 -3.16 -76.17
N ALA A 134 -3.58 -3.35 -75.51
CA ALA A 134 -4.83 -3.75 -76.16
C ALA A 134 -5.32 -2.71 -77.17
N SER A 135 -5.19 -1.42 -76.83
CA SER A 135 -5.53 -0.31 -77.73
C SER A 135 -4.63 -0.28 -78.96
N ALA A 136 -3.32 -0.47 -78.77
CA ALA A 136 -2.34 -0.56 -79.85
C ALA A 136 -2.59 -1.77 -80.77
N LEU A 137 -2.93 -2.93 -80.19
CA LEU A 137 -3.32 -4.13 -80.94
C LEU A 137 -4.59 -3.93 -81.76
N ARG A 138 -5.57 -3.18 -81.24
CA ARG A 138 -6.80 -2.86 -81.95
C ARG A 138 -6.54 -1.94 -83.14
N VAL A 139 -5.73 -0.90 -82.98
CA VAL A 139 -5.30 -0.02 -84.10
C VAL A 139 -4.55 -0.82 -85.16
N ARG A 140 -3.62 -1.69 -84.75
CA ARG A 140 -2.84 -2.52 -85.67
C ARG A 140 -3.72 -3.51 -86.45
N ARG A 141 -4.81 -3.98 -85.86
CA ARG A 141 -5.78 -4.86 -86.54
C ARG A 141 -6.57 -4.09 -87.60
N VAL A 142 -7.10 -2.92 -87.24
CA VAL A 142 -7.79 -2.01 -88.18
C VAL A 142 -6.91 -1.66 -89.38
N TRP A 143 -5.64 -1.37 -89.16
CA TRP A 143 -4.68 -1.06 -90.24
C TRP A 143 -4.33 -2.25 -91.14
N LYS A 144 -4.53 -3.48 -90.69
CA LYS A 144 -4.28 -4.69 -91.49
C LYS A 144 -5.48 -5.06 -92.37
N ASP A 145 -6.65 -4.56 -92.02
CA ASP A 145 -7.92 -4.78 -92.73
C ASP A 145 -8.24 -3.66 -93.75
N VAL A 146 -7.31 -2.72 -93.95
CA VAL A 146 -7.30 -1.67 -95.00
C VAL A 146 -6.27 -2.04 -96.06
#